data_AF-A0A2P4SEL6-F1
#
_entry.id   AF-A0A2P4SEL6-F1
#
_cell.length_a   1.000
_cell.length_b   1.000
_cell.length_c   1.000
_cell.angle_alpha   90.00
_cell.angle_beta   90.00
_cell.angle_gamma   90.00
#
_symmetry.space_group_name_H-M   'P 1'
#
loop_
_entity.id
_entity.type
_entity.pdbx_description
1 polymer ?
#
loop_
_entity_poly.entity_id
_entity_poly.type
_entity_poly.pdbx_seq_one_letter_code
_entity_poly.pdbx_strand_id
1 'polypeptide(L)'
;LSCFGYPLSIFFIVINEFCERFSYYGMRAVLVLYFKYFLRWDDNFSTAIYHTFVALCYLTPILGALIADSWLGKFKTIVSLSIVYTIGQAVMAVSSINDMTDQNRDGNPDNIAVHIGLSMTGLILIALGTGGIKPCVSAFGGDQFEEHQ
;
A
#
# COMPACT_ATOMS: atom_id res chain seq x y z
N LEU A 1 -6.77 11.10 27.86
CA LEU A 1 -8.01 11.65 27.25
C LEU A 1 -8.72 10.48 26.58
N SER A 2 -9.94 10.19 27.00
CA SER A 2 -10.66 8.96 26.63
C SER A 2 -11.87 9.32 25.76
N CYS A 3 -12.09 8.60 24.67
CA CYS A 3 -13.26 8.73 23.82
C CYS A 3 -14.05 7.42 23.89
N PHE A 4 -15.34 7.47 24.20
CA PHE A 4 -16.19 6.28 24.37
C PHE A 4 -15.66 5.22 25.36
N GLY A 5 -14.85 5.63 26.35
CA GLY A 5 -14.25 4.70 27.33
C GLY A 5 -12.96 4.03 26.88
N TYR A 6 -12.45 4.35 25.68
CA TYR A 6 -11.16 3.86 25.16
C TYR A 6 -10.12 5.00 25.07
N PRO A 7 -8.82 4.69 25.17
CA PRO A 7 -7.77 5.67 24.93
C PRO A 7 -7.83 6.20 23.50
N LEU A 8 -7.63 7.52 23.33
CA LEU A 8 -7.68 8.18 22.01
C LEU A 8 -6.77 7.54 20.96
N SER A 9 -5.64 6.95 21.38
CA SER A 9 -4.71 6.25 20.50
C SER A 9 -5.38 5.15 19.66
N ILE A 10 -6.32 4.40 20.25
CA ILE A 10 -7.05 3.33 19.55
C ILE A 10 -7.89 3.89 18.41
N PHE A 11 -8.53 5.04 18.61
CA PHE A 11 -9.34 5.66 17.57
C PHE A 11 -8.50 6.04 16.35
N PHE A 12 -7.31 6.62 16.56
CA PHE A 12 -6.37 6.92 15.47
C PHE A 12 -5.89 5.66 14.75
N ILE A 13 -5.60 4.58 15.50
CA ILE A 13 -5.17 3.30 14.94
C ILE A 13 -6.27 2.71 14.05
N VAL A 14 -7.53 2.69 14.51
CA VAL A 14 -8.66 2.14 13.75
C VAL A 14 -8.93 2.93 12.47
N ILE A 15 -8.88 4.27 12.52
CA ILE A 15 -9.05 5.10 11.32
C ILE A 15 -7.92 4.84 10.31
N ASN A 16 -6.68 4.76 10.78
CA ASN A 16 -5.54 4.46 9.91
C ASN A 16 -5.71 3.10 9.23
N GLU A 17 -6.08 2.06 9.99
CA GLU A 17 -6.34 0.71 9.46
C GLU A 17 -7.50 0.71 8.45
N PHE A 18 -8.57 1.46 8.73
CA PHE A 18 -9.69 1.61 7.80
C PHE A 18 -9.25 2.29 6.49
N CYS A 19 -8.49 3.37 6.58
CA CYS A 19 -8.00 4.12 5.43
C CYS A 19 -7.07 3.26 4.56
N GLU A 20 -6.15 2.53 5.19
CA GLU A 20 -5.26 1.59 4.51
C GLU A 20 -6.07 0.55 3.73
N ARG A 21 -7.05 -0.11 4.39
CA ARG A 21 -7.88 -1.14 3.74
C ARG A 21 -8.71 -0.59 2.60
N PHE A 22 -9.34 0.57 2.81
CA PHE A 22 -10.12 1.23 1.77
C PHE A 22 -9.26 1.51 0.54
N SER A 23 -8.08 2.09 0.74
CA SER A 23 -7.12 2.39 -0.32
C SER A 23 -6.60 1.12 -1.01
N TYR A 24 -6.30 0.06 -0.25
CA TYR A 24 -5.78 -1.21 -0.78
C TYR A 24 -6.81 -1.93 -1.65
N TYR A 25 -8.05 -2.09 -1.16
CA TYR A 25 -9.10 -2.75 -1.93
C TYR A 25 -9.57 -1.91 -3.11
N GLY A 26 -9.66 -0.59 -2.97
CA GLY A 26 -9.98 0.33 -4.06
C GLY A 26 -8.98 0.24 -5.20
N MET A 27 -7.68 0.33 -4.89
CA MET A 27 -6.61 0.18 -5.89
C MET A 27 -6.65 -1.21 -6.54
N ARG A 28 -6.80 -2.29 -5.76
CA ARG A 28 -6.88 -3.66 -6.29
C ARG A 28 -8.07 -3.89 -7.22
N ALA A 29 -9.21 -3.24 -6.99
CA ALA A 29 -10.39 -3.39 -7.83
C ALA A 29 -10.17 -2.87 -9.25
N VAL A 30 -9.39 -1.79 -9.40
CA VAL A 30 -9.13 -1.17 -10.71
C VAL A 30 -7.80 -1.61 -11.35
N LEU A 31 -6.93 -2.29 -10.61
CA LEU A 31 -5.56 -2.60 -11.03
C LEU A 31 -5.49 -3.46 -12.31
N VAL A 32 -6.32 -4.51 -12.43
CA VAL A 32 -6.33 -5.36 -13.64
C VAL A 32 -6.87 -4.59 -14.84
N LEU A 33 -7.87 -3.72 -14.64
CA LEU A 33 -8.39 -2.85 -15.70
C LEU A 33 -7.29 -1.88 -16.17
N TYR A 34 -6.51 -1.33 -15.23
CA TYR A 34 -5.36 -0.50 -15.55
C TYR A 34 -4.34 -1.26 -16.41
N PHE A 35 -3.94 -2.47 -16.03
CA PHE A 35 -3.00 -3.26 -16.84
C PHE A 35 -3.52 -3.55 -18.25
N LYS A 36 -4.79 -3.90 -18.38
CA LYS A 36 -5.39 -4.28 -19.66
C LYS A 36 -5.62 -3.09 -20.59
N TYR A 37 -6.24 -2.03 -20.09
CA TYR A 37 -6.69 -0.93 -20.93
C TYR A 37 -5.65 0.19 -21.06
N PHE A 38 -4.87 0.44 -20.01
CA PHE A 38 -3.86 1.51 -20.02
C PHE A 38 -2.49 0.98 -20.44
N LEU A 39 -2.00 -0.08 -19.78
CA LEU A 39 -0.70 -0.68 -20.14
C LEU A 39 -0.75 -1.62 -21.36
N ARG A 40 -1.96 -1.93 -21.85
CA ARG A 40 -2.20 -2.78 -23.03
C ARG A 40 -1.58 -4.16 -22.91
N TRP A 41 -1.57 -4.73 -21.70
CA TRP A 41 -1.09 -6.07 -21.45
C TRP A 41 -2.14 -7.14 -21.74
N ASP A 42 -1.68 -8.35 -22.04
CA ASP A 42 -2.53 -9.52 -22.17
C ASP A 42 -3.20 -9.89 -20.84
N ASP A 43 -4.36 -10.56 -20.91
CA ASP A 43 -5.12 -11.00 -19.74
C ASP A 43 -4.31 -11.94 -18.84
N ASN A 44 -3.53 -12.86 -19.42
CA ASN A 44 -2.72 -13.79 -18.65
C ASN A 44 -1.60 -13.06 -17.90
N PHE A 45 -0.92 -12.14 -18.57
CA PHE A 45 0.17 -11.38 -17.97
C PHE A 45 -0.33 -10.45 -16.86
N SER A 46 -1.43 -9.74 -17.10
CA SER A 46 -2.08 -8.86 -16.13
C SER A 46 -2.48 -9.64 -14.86
N THR A 47 -3.05 -10.82 -15.04
CA THR A 47 -3.46 -11.71 -13.94
C THR A 47 -2.25 -12.24 -13.17
N ALA A 48 -1.19 -12.63 -13.88
CA ALA A 48 0.05 -13.09 -13.25
C ALA A 48 0.66 -11.99 -12.36
N ILE A 49 0.83 -10.76 -12.87
CA ILE A 49 1.37 -9.63 -12.11
C ILE A 49 0.47 -9.29 -10.91
N TYR A 50 -0.85 -9.30 -11.09
CA TYR A 50 -1.80 -9.09 -9.99
C TYR A 50 -1.60 -10.12 -8.87
N HIS A 51 -1.53 -11.40 -9.20
CA HIS A 51 -1.33 -12.45 -8.19
C HIS A 51 0.05 -12.40 -7.56
N THR A 52 1.10 -12.06 -8.32
CA THR A 52 2.44 -11.83 -7.77
C THR A 52 2.43 -10.68 -6.76
N PHE A 53 1.78 -9.56 -7.09
CA PHE A 53 1.61 -8.44 -6.17
C PHE A 53 0.88 -8.84 -4.89
N VAL A 54 -0.22 -9.59 -5.01
CA VAL A 54 -0.97 -10.09 -3.86
C VAL A 54 -0.11 -11.03 -3.01
N ALA A 55 0.62 -11.96 -3.63
CA ALA A 55 1.53 -12.87 -2.94
C ALA A 55 2.63 -12.10 -2.18
N LEU A 56 3.21 -11.07 -2.79
CA LEU A 56 4.16 -10.19 -2.13
C LEU A 56 3.55 -9.50 -0.91
N CYS A 57 2.34 -8.96 -1.02
CA CYS A 57 1.62 -8.34 0.11
C CYS A 57 1.39 -9.29 1.30
N TYR A 58 1.32 -10.61 1.05
CA TYR A 58 1.19 -11.63 2.10
C TYR A 58 2.53 -12.12 2.65
N LEU A 59 3.62 -11.94 1.90
CA LEU A 59 4.98 -12.35 2.31
C LEU A 59 5.69 -11.24 3.10
N THR A 60 5.56 -9.99 2.67
CA THR A 60 6.19 -8.82 3.30
C THR A 60 5.85 -8.61 4.79
N PRO A 61 4.70 -9.06 5.35
CA PRO A 61 4.46 -9.02 6.80
C PRO A 61 5.49 -9.76 7.63
N ILE A 62 6.01 -10.90 7.13
CA ILE A 62 7.02 -11.68 7.84
C ILE A 62 8.29 -10.83 8.02
N LEU A 63 8.73 -10.17 6.93
CA LEU A 63 9.88 -9.29 6.96
C LEU A 63 9.63 -8.05 7.82
N GLY A 64 8.45 -7.45 7.72
CA GLY A 64 8.07 -6.27 8.50
C GLY A 64 8.06 -6.54 10.00
N ALA A 65 7.52 -7.68 10.42
CA ALA A 65 7.50 -8.09 11.83
C ALA A 65 8.92 -8.28 12.39
N LEU A 66 9.79 -9.00 11.66
CA LEU A 66 11.18 -9.21 12.07
C LEU A 66 11.94 -7.88 12.29
N ILE A 67 11.73 -6.90 11.41
CA ILE A 67 12.36 -5.58 11.51
C ILE A 67 11.81 -4.80 12.71
N ALA A 68 10.50 -4.87 12.95
CA ALA A 68 9.85 -4.18 14.06
C ALA A 68 10.34 -4.70 15.41
N ASP A 69 10.45 -6.02 15.54
CA ASP A 69 10.86 -6.70 16.78
C ASP A 69 12.35 -6.55 17.05
N SER A 70 13.18 -6.47 16.01
CA SER A 70 14.64 -6.46 16.18
C SER A 70 15.22 -5.05 16.37
N TRP A 71 14.80 -4.05 15.59
CA TRP A 71 15.58 -2.81 15.41
C TRP A 71 14.82 -1.51 15.68
N LEU A 72 13.61 -1.36 15.15
CA LEU A 72 12.93 -0.05 15.09
C LEU A 72 11.88 0.18 16.17
N GLY A 73 11.33 -0.90 16.74
CA GLY A 73 10.16 -0.85 17.61
C GLY A 73 8.86 -0.68 16.81
N LYS A 74 7.74 -1.09 17.42
CA LYS A 74 6.41 -1.18 16.77
C LYS A 74 5.95 0.16 16.20
N PHE A 75 5.94 1.23 16.99
CA PHE A 75 5.41 2.55 16.58
C PHE A 75 6.17 3.16 15.39
N LYS A 76 7.51 3.18 15.46
CA LYS A 76 8.35 3.73 14.38
C LYS A 76 8.20 2.94 13.08
N THR A 77 8.07 1.62 13.18
CA THR A 77 7.86 0.74 12.02
C THR A 77 6.52 1.04 11.36
N ILE A 78 5.44 1.17 12.15
CA ILE A 78 4.11 1.54 11.63
C ILE A 78 4.17 2.87 10.88
N VAL A 79 4.70 3.93 11.49
CA VAL A 79 4.75 5.26 10.87
C VAL A 79 5.61 5.25 9.60
N SER A 80 6.80 4.64 9.65
CA SER A 80 7.69 4.60 8.48
C SER A 80 7.06 3.85 7.31
N LEU A 81 6.40 2.72 7.58
CA LEU A 81 5.79 1.91 6.52
C LEU A 81 4.48 2.52 6.00
N SER A 82 3.73 3.24 6.83
CA SER A 82 2.58 4.05 6.37
C SER A 82 3.01 5.15 5.39
N ILE A 83 4.17 5.77 5.60
CA ILE A 83 4.74 6.75 4.65
C ILE A 83 5.10 6.06 3.34
N VAL A 84 5.80 4.92 3.40
CA VAL A 84 6.16 4.13 2.21
C VAL A 84 4.91 3.69 1.43
N TYR A 85 3.87 3.23 2.12
CA TYR A 85 2.58 2.88 1.52
C TYR A 85 1.94 4.06 0.80
N THR A 86 1.90 5.22 1.45
CA THR A 86 1.32 6.45 0.88
C THR A 86 2.08 6.91 -0.35
N ILE A 87 3.42 6.85 -0.32
CA ILE A 87 4.27 7.14 -1.49
C ILE A 87 3.97 6.15 -2.60
N GLY A 88 3.85 4.85 -2.31
CA GLY A 88 3.50 3.84 -3.30
C GLY A 88 2.15 4.11 -3.98
N GLN A 89 1.13 4.49 -3.21
CA GLN A 89 -0.17 4.89 -3.74
C GLN A 89 -0.10 6.17 -4.59
N ALA A 90 0.71 7.16 -4.17
CA ALA A 90 0.93 8.37 -4.95
C ALA A 90 1.65 8.06 -6.28
N VAL A 91 2.69 7.22 -6.26
CA VAL A 91 3.40 6.78 -7.46
C VAL A 91 2.45 6.02 -8.40
N MET A 92 1.58 5.15 -7.87
CA MET A 92 0.54 4.48 -8.66
C MET A 92 -0.41 5.48 -9.31
N ALA A 93 -0.90 6.47 -8.56
CA ALA A 93 -1.76 7.50 -9.11
C ALA A 93 -1.07 8.30 -10.22
N VAL A 94 0.18 8.72 -10.00
CA VAL A 94 1.01 9.43 -10.99
C VAL A 94 1.24 8.57 -12.24
N SER A 95 1.46 7.25 -12.09
CA SER A 95 1.63 6.33 -13.21
C SER A 95 0.40 6.22 -14.13
N SER A 96 -0.78 6.64 -13.65
CA SER A 96 -2.02 6.64 -14.44
C SER A 96 -2.28 7.94 -15.19
N ILE A 97 -1.43 8.97 -15.02
CA ILE A 97 -1.59 10.27 -15.69
C ILE A 97 -0.93 10.20 -17.07
N ASN A 98 -1.73 10.02 -18.13
CA ASN A 98 -1.26 9.98 -19.53
C ASN A 98 -0.46 11.24 -19.93
N ASP A 99 -0.88 12.41 -19.43
CA ASP A 99 -0.33 13.72 -19.79
C ASP A 99 1.16 13.90 -19.43
N MET A 100 1.71 13.04 -18.55
CA MET A 100 3.13 13.12 -18.18
C MET A 100 4.08 12.74 -19.32
N THR A 101 3.60 11.97 -20.29
CA THR A 101 4.42 11.40 -21.36
C THR A 101 3.82 11.66 -22.75
N ASP A 102 2.73 12.42 -22.81
CA ASP A 102 2.01 12.76 -24.04
C ASP A 102 2.61 14.07 -24.60
N GLN A 103 3.69 13.96 -25.38
CA GLN A 103 4.37 15.12 -25.93
C GLN A 103 3.64 15.67 -27.18
N ASN A 104 2.85 14.83 -27.83
CA ASN A 104 2.08 15.12 -29.04
C ASN A 104 0.61 15.52 -28.79
N ARG A 105 0.14 15.45 -27.54
CA ARG A 105 -1.25 15.73 -27.08
C ARG A 105 -2.29 14.90 -27.82
N ASP A 106 -1.96 13.66 -28.15
CA ASP A 106 -2.88 12.77 -28.87
C ASP A 106 -3.77 11.94 -27.92
N GLY A 107 -3.54 12.03 -26.61
CA GLY A 107 -4.24 11.31 -25.57
C GLY A 107 -3.66 9.93 -25.25
N ASN A 108 -2.56 9.53 -25.89
CA ASN A 108 -1.83 8.30 -25.62
C ASN A 108 -0.41 8.59 -25.09
N PRO A 109 0.11 7.76 -24.18
CA PRO A 109 1.47 7.95 -23.67
C PRO A 109 2.53 7.50 -24.70
N ASP A 110 3.43 8.41 -25.08
CA ASP A 110 4.50 8.13 -26.06
C ASP A 110 5.56 7.14 -25.52
N ASN A 111 5.82 7.17 -24.20
CA ASN A 111 6.73 6.23 -23.51
C ASN A 111 5.99 5.39 -22.47
N ILE A 112 5.33 4.32 -22.94
CA ILE A 112 4.68 3.34 -22.08
C ILE A 112 5.62 2.70 -21.04
N ALA A 113 6.91 2.62 -21.35
CA ALA A 113 7.93 2.07 -20.46
C ALA A 113 8.06 2.83 -19.12
N VAL A 114 7.87 4.16 -19.14
CA VAL A 114 7.92 4.99 -17.92
C VAL A 114 6.73 4.68 -17.02
N HIS A 115 5.53 4.56 -17.60
CA HIS A 115 4.32 4.18 -16.87
C HIS A 115 4.48 2.80 -16.25
N ILE A 116 4.95 1.82 -17.01
CA ILE A 116 5.25 0.47 -16.50
C ILE A 116 6.24 0.54 -15.33
N GLY A 117 7.35 1.26 -15.48
CA GLY A 117 8.37 1.37 -14.43
C GLY A 117 7.84 2.01 -13.15
N LEU A 118 7.05 3.09 -13.28
CA LEU A 118 6.41 3.75 -12.15
C LEU A 118 5.38 2.83 -11.48
N SER A 119 4.53 2.15 -12.25
CA SER A 119 3.54 1.24 -11.68
C SER A 119 4.19 0.06 -10.95
N MET A 120 5.23 -0.55 -11.52
CA MET A 120 5.93 -1.66 -10.86
C MET A 120 6.59 -1.19 -9.56
N THR A 121 7.22 -0.01 -9.57
CA THR A 121 7.80 0.60 -8.37
C THR A 121 6.72 0.89 -7.33
N GLY A 122 5.59 1.48 -7.74
CA GLY A 122 4.44 1.76 -6.89
C GLY A 122 3.89 0.49 -6.22
N LEU A 123 3.69 -0.59 -6.98
CA LEU A 123 3.21 -1.87 -6.46
C LEU A 123 4.16 -2.49 -5.43
N ILE A 124 5.48 -2.41 -5.67
CA ILE A 124 6.49 -2.90 -4.71
C ILE A 124 6.43 -2.09 -3.42
N LEU A 125 6.37 -0.76 -3.51
CA LEU A 125 6.27 0.12 -2.34
C LEU A 125 4.99 -0.15 -1.55
N ILE A 126 3.86 -0.32 -2.23
CA ILE A 126 2.58 -0.67 -1.59
C ILE A 126 2.68 -2.03 -0.90
N ALA A 127 3.25 -3.04 -1.56
CA ALA A 127 3.42 -4.38 -1.00
C ALA A 127 4.31 -4.37 0.26
N LEU A 128 5.39 -3.60 0.25
CA LEU A 128 6.26 -3.41 1.42
C LEU A 128 5.53 -2.67 2.54
N GLY A 129 4.81 -1.59 2.21
CA GLY A 129 4.06 -0.78 3.16
C GLY A 129 2.96 -1.57 3.87
N THR A 130 2.03 -2.18 3.10
CA THR A 130 0.91 -2.97 3.68
C THR A 130 1.42 -4.16 4.48
N GLY A 131 2.57 -4.73 4.05
CA GLY A 131 3.22 -5.85 4.69
C GLY A 131 3.52 -5.60 6.16
N GLY A 132 4.36 -4.61 6.46
CA GLY A 132 4.79 -4.40 7.84
C GLY A 132 3.86 -3.55 8.70
N ILE A 133 2.88 -2.83 8.14
CA ILE A 133 1.83 -2.16 8.94
C ILE A 133 0.99 -3.20 9.68
N LYS A 134 0.49 -4.24 9.00
CA LYS A 134 -0.47 -5.23 9.53
C LYS A 134 -0.04 -5.96 10.82
N PRO A 135 1.16 -6.56 10.91
CA PRO A 135 1.58 -7.26 12.13
C PRO A 135 1.80 -6.28 13.29
N CYS A 136 2.32 -5.09 12.99
CA CYS A 136 2.69 -4.11 14.02
C CYS A 136 1.47 -3.37 14.58
N VAL A 137 0.52 -2.98 13.75
CA VAL A 137 -0.69 -2.23 14.16
C VAL A 137 -1.54 -3.06 15.12
N SER A 138 -1.74 -4.34 14.82
CA SER A 138 -2.53 -5.23 15.68
C SER A 138 -1.88 -5.41 17.06
N ALA A 139 -0.57 -5.62 17.09
CA ALA A 139 0.18 -5.74 18.34
C ALA A 139 0.21 -4.42 19.12
N PHE A 140 0.44 -3.28 18.45
CA PHE A 140 0.49 -1.96 19.09
C PHE A 140 -0.87 -1.51 19.62
N GLY A 141 -1.96 -1.86 18.93
CA GLY A 141 -3.32 -1.61 19.39
C GLY A 141 -3.66 -2.37 20.67
N GLY A 142 -3.20 -3.62 20.80
CA GLY A 142 -3.30 -4.39 22.04
C GLY A 142 -2.54 -3.75 23.20
N ASP A 143 -1.35 -3.20 22.92
CA ASP A 143 -0.52 -2.51 23.93
C ASP A 143 -1.16 -1.21 24.47
N GLN A 144 -2.28 -0.72 23.91
CA GLN A 144 -2.95 0.50 24.38
C GLN A 144 -3.93 0.25 25.54
N PHE A 145 -4.28 -1.00 25.84
CA PHE A 145 -5.16 -1.33 26.96
C PHE A 145 -4.36 -1.41 28.27
N GLU A 146 -4.94 -0.93 29.37
CA GLU A 146 -4.35 -1.08 30.71
C GLU A 146 -4.51 -2.54 31.19
N GLU A 147 -3.59 -3.07 32.00
CA GLU A 147 -3.58 -4.50 32.42
C GLU A 147 -4.88 -4.99 33.08
N HIS A 148 -5.73 -4.07 33.54
CA HIS A 148 -7.00 -4.34 34.22
C HIS A 148 -8.26 -4.01 33.38
N GLN A 149 -8.11 -3.71 32.09
CA GLN A 149 -9.20 -3.54 31.12
C GLN A 149 -9.26 -4.72 30.14
#